data_AF-E8MD93-F1
#
_entry.id   AF-E8MD93-F1
#
_cell.length_a   1.000
_cell.length_b   1.000
_cell.length_c   1.000
_cell.angle_alpha   90.00
_cell.angle_beta   90.00
_cell.angle_gamma   90.00
#
_symmetry.space_group_name_H-M   'P 1'
#
loop_
_entity.id
_entity.type
_entity.pdbx_description
1 polymer ?
#
loop_
_entity_poly.entity_id
_entity_poly.type
_entity_poly.pdbx_seq_one_letter_code
_entity_poly.pdbx_strand_id
1 'polypeptide(L)'
;KAIGTNSVALGSGSVAQEDNSVAVGNSTTQRQITYVAKGDINSTSTDAVTGAQIYSLSQSVADRLGGGASVNSDGTVNAPLYEVGTGIYNNVGSALSALNTSITNTEASVAGLAEDALLWDDSTSAFSASHTGNASKITNL
;
A
#
# COMPACT_ATOMS: atom_id res chain seq x y z
N LYS A 1 29.00 7.14 32.48
CA LYS A 1 28.84 6.23 33.65
C LYS A 1 28.19 4.93 33.18
N ALA A 2 28.92 3.82 33.26
CA ALA A 2 28.36 2.49 33.05
C ALA A 2 27.70 2.05 34.37
N ILE A 3 26.41 1.71 34.34
CA ILE A 3 25.64 1.26 35.51
C ILE A 3 25.30 -0.22 35.37
N GLY A 4 24.84 -0.64 34.18
CA GLY A 4 24.57 -2.04 33.88
C GLY A 4 25.83 -2.91 33.91
N THR A 5 25.66 -4.18 34.25
CA THR A 5 26.70 -5.20 34.17
C THR A 5 27.16 -5.37 32.73
N ASN A 6 28.47 -5.55 32.50
CA ASN A 6 29.06 -5.67 31.16
C ASN A 6 28.72 -4.50 30.21
N SER A 7 28.48 -3.29 30.73
CA SER A 7 28.11 -2.12 29.91
C SER A 7 29.27 -1.15 29.68
N VAL A 8 29.14 -0.35 28.61
CA VAL A 8 30.09 0.71 28.24
C VAL A 8 29.32 2.02 28.06
N ALA A 9 29.75 3.08 28.72
CA ALA A 9 29.26 4.44 28.46
C ALA A 9 30.32 5.23 27.70
N LEU A 10 30.08 5.47 26.42
CA LEU A 10 31.02 6.14 25.51
C LEU A 10 30.70 7.63 25.39
N GLY A 11 31.68 8.47 25.74
CA GLY A 11 31.57 9.93 25.67
C GLY A 11 31.10 10.61 26.96
N SER A 12 31.36 11.92 27.05
CA SER A 12 31.02 12.72 28.23
C SER A 12 29.51 12.78 28.47
N GLY A 13 29.08 12.59 29.72
CA GLY A 13 27.67 12.61 30.11
C GLY A 13 26.84 11.40 29.66
N SER A 14 27.42 10.43 28.95
CA SER A 14 26.72 9.20 28.57
C SER A 14 26.45 8.31 29.78
N VAL A 15 25.31 7.62 29.80
CA VAL A 15 24.90 6.71 30.88
C VAL A 15 24.37 5.42 30.28
N ALA A 16 25.07 4.31 30.51
CA ALA A 16 24.62 2.98 30.10
C ALA A 16 23.88 2.33 31.28
N GLN A 17 22.55 2.37 31.25
CA GLN A 17 21.71 1.82 32.30
C GLN A 17 21.49 0.31 32.14
N GLU A 18 21.34 -0.16 30.90
CA GLU A 18 21.08 -1.56 30.58
C GLU A 18 22.34 -2.44 30.64
N ASP A 19 22.18 -3.69 31.09
CA ASP A 19 23.23 -4.72 31.04
C ASP A 19 23.62 -5.03 29.58
N ASN A 20 24.88 -5.42 29.35
CA ASN A 20 25.42 -5.82 28.04
C ASN A 20 25.22 -4.76 26.93
N SER A 21 25.24 -3.47 27.28
CA SER A 21 24.96 -2.37 26.34
C SER A 21 26.13 -1.40 26.15
N VAL A 22 26.16 -0.74 24.99
CA VAL A 22 27.04 0.42 24.73
C VAL A 22 26.16 1.66 24.55
N ALA A 23 26.25 2.62 25.48
CA ALA A 23 25.51 3.87 25.39
C ALA A 23 26.41 5.02 24.92
N VAL A 24 26.02 5.71 23.85
CA VAL A 24 26.70 6.92 23.32
C VAL A 24 26.07 8.24 23.82
N GLY A 25 25.11 8.16 24.73
CA GLY A 25 24.34 9.28 25.26
C GLY A 25 23.58 8.90 26.53
N ASN A 26 22.50 9.62 26.80
CA ASN A 26 21.58 9.34 27.90
C ASN A 26 20.14 9.65 27.46
N SER A 27 19.16 9.62 28.38
CA SER A 27 17.73 9.80 28.07
C SER A 27 17.36 11.21 27.58
N THR A 28 18.18 12.22 27.86
CA THR A 28 17.91 13.61 27.44
C THR A 28 18.90 14.13 26.40
N THR A 29 19.98 13.40 26.13
CA THR A 29 21.00 13.78 25.15
C THR A 29 21.44 12.55 24.37
N GLN A 30 20.85 12.36 23.19
CA GLN A 30 21.26 11.34 22.22
C GLN A 30 22.28 11.92 21.23
N ARG A 31 23.08 11.04 20.63
CA ARG A 31 24.13 11.40 19.67
C ARG A 31 24.00 10.59 18.41
N GLN A 32 24.39 11.17 17.28
CA GLN A 32 24.55 10.44 16.05
C GLN A 32 25.83 9.58 16.10
N ILE A 33 25.76 8.38 15.55
CA ILE A 33 26.93 7.55 15.24
C ILE A 33 27.17 7.69 13.74
N THR A 34 28.23 8.39 13.36
CA THR A 34 28.54 8.70 11.95
C THR A 34 29.73 7.89 11.45
N TYR A 35 29.90 7.80 10.13
CA TYR A 35 30.92 6.97 9.46
C TYR A 35 30.80 5.46 9.73
N VAL A 36 29.57 4.99 9.97
CA VAL A 36 29.25 3.56 10.03
C VAL A 36 29.18 3.03 8.60
N ALA A 37 29.96 1.99 8.29
CA ALA A 37 29.84 1.29 7.02
C ALA A 37 28.42 0.71 6.86
N LYS A 38 27.95 0.51 5.64
CA LYS A 38 26.66 -0.15 5.41
C LYS A 38 26.73 -1.57 6.00
N GLY A 39 25.83 -1.89 6.92
CA GLY A 39 25.75 -3.23 7.50
C GLY A 39 25.18 -4.24 6.52
N ASP A 40 25.52 -5.51 6.66
CA ASP A 40 24.92 -6.55 5.84
C ASP A 40 23.43 -6.72 6.17
N ILE A 41 22.59 -6.90 5.14
CA ILE A 41 21.15 -7.17 5.30
C ILE A 41 20.90 -8.63 4.92
N ASN A 42 20.94 -9.51 5.92
CA ASN A 42 20.63 -10.94 5.79
C ASN A 42 20.13 -11.48 7.14
N SER A 43 19.61 -12.71 7.15
CA SER A 43 18.94 -13.32 8.33
C SER A 43 19.84 -13.56 9.55
N THR A 44 21.15 -13.44 9.40
CA THR A 44 22.15 -13.70 10.46
C THR A 44 22.98 -12.46 10.79
N SER A 45 22.70 -11.32 10.17
CA SER A 45 23.50 -10.11 10.35
C SER A 45 23.36 -9.57 11.78
N THR A 46 24.48 -9.10 12.32
CA THR A 46 24.55 -8.36 13.59
C THR A 46 25.01 -6.92 13.38
N ASP A 47 25.08 -6.47 12.13
CA ASP A 47 25.59 -5.16 11.78
C ASP A 47 24.56 -4.06 12.05
N ALA A 48 25.05 -2.87 12.38
CA ALA A 48 24.21 -1.69 12.40
C ALA A 48 23.80 -1.29 10.97
N VAL A 49 22.52 -1.00 10.75
CA VAL A 49 22.02 -0.46 9.48
C VAL A 49 22.14 1.07 9.45
N THR A 50 22.48 1.61 8.28
CA THR A 50 22.61 3.05 8.08
C THR A 50 21.33 3.67 7.52
N GLY A 51 21.16 4.99 7.69
CA GLY A 51 20.03 5.71 7.11
C GLY A 51 19.95 5.59 5.58
N ALA A 52 21.09 5.49 4.87
CA ALA A 52 21.10 5.29 3.42
C ALA A 52 20.52 3.93 2.99
N GLN A 53 20.65 2.89 3.82
CA GLN A 53 20.06 1.58 3.54
C GLN A 53 18.56 1.58 3.77
N ILE A 54 18.09 2.22 4.85
CA ILE A 54 16.66 2.41 5.10
C ILE A 54 16.04 3.24 3.98
N TYR A 55 16.68 4.33 3.55
CA TYR A 55 16.22 5.14 2.42
C TYR A 55 16.13 4.33 1.13
N SER A 56 17.13 3.48 0.85
CA SER A 56 17.11 2.60 -0.34
C SER A 56 15.95 1.60 -0.29
N LEU A 57 15.64 1.05 0.89
CA LEU A 57 14.47 0.20 1.11
C LEU A 57 13.17 0.99 0.88
N SER A 58 13.02 2.17 1.50
CA SER A 58 11.85 3.04 1.30
C SER A 58 11.67 3.42 -0.17
N GLN A 59 12.76 3.70 -0.90
CA GLN A 59 12.71 4.02 -2.33
C GLN A 59 12.21 2.81 -3.12
N SER A 60 12.68 1.60 -2.81
CA SER A 60 12.18 0.39 -3.45
C SER A 60 10.68 0.19 -3.20
N VAL A 61 10.17 0.54 -2.02
CA VAL A 61 8.73 0.47 -1.72
C VAL A 61 7.95 1.53 -2.52
N ALA A 62 8.43 2.77 -2.55
CA ALA A 62 7.82 3.84 -3.34
C ALA A 62 7.74 3.48 -4.84
N ASP A 63 8.83 2.93 -5.41
CA ASP A 63 8.87 2.50 -6.81
C ASP A 63 7.87 1.38 -7.11
N ARG A 64 7.65 0.46 -6.15
CA ARG A 64 6.71 -0.67 -6.32
C ARG A 64 5.26 -0.27 -6.11
N LEU A 65 4.99 0.74 -5.27
CA LEU A 65 3.68 1.35 -5.20
C LEU A 65 3.38 2.15 -6.48
N GLY A 66 4.36 2.86 -7.03
CA GLY A 66 4.16 3.71 -8.19
C GLY A 66 3.20 4.86 -7.86
N GLY A 67 2.38 5.29 -8.83
CA GLY A 67 1.38 6.35 -8.61
C GLY A 67 1.97 7.67 -8.08
N GLY A 68 3.24 7.95 -8.34
CA GLY A 68 3.92 9.14 -7.80
C GLY A 68 4.33 9.04 -6.32
N ALA A 69 4.24 7.87 -5.69
CA ALA A 69 4.85 7.65 -4.37
C ALA A 69 6.35 7.98 -4.41
N SER A 70 6.86 8.53 -3.32
CA SER A 70 8.25 8.99 -3.18
C SER A 70 8.72 8.86 -1.74
N VAL A 71 10.02 8.98 -1.48
CA VAL A 71 10.56 8.96 -0.10
C VAL A 71 10.69 10.39 0.44
N ASN A 72 10.13 10.62 1.62
CA ASN A 72 10.26 11.86 2.37
C ASN A 72 11.68 12.08 2.91
N SER A 73 11.96 13.31 3.34
CA SER A 73 13.23 13.65 3.99
C SER A 73 13.46 12.91 5.32
N ASP A 74 12.39 12.44 5.96
CA ASP A 74 12.44 11.61 7.18
C ASP A 74 12.54 10.09 6.90
N GLY A 75 12.57 9.69 5.62
CA GLY A 75 12.65 8.29 5.19
C GLY A 75 11.32 7.56 5.07
N THR A 76 10.18 8.20 5.40
CA THR A 76 8.84 7.63 5.17
C THR A 76 8.46 7.66 3.69
N VAL A 77 7.48 6.85 3.29
CA VAL A 77 6.96 6.85 1.90
C VAL A 77 5.74 7.75 1.81
N ASN A 78 5.79 8.76 0.93
CA ASN A 78 4.63 9.57 0.54
C ASN A 78 3.57 8.70 -0.11
N ALA A 79 2.31 9.03 0.17
CA ALA A 79 1.18 8.33 -0.40
C ALA A 79 1.20 8.39 -1.95
N PRO A 80 0.90 7.28 -2.65
CA PRO A 80 0.65 7.31 -4.09
C PRO A 80 -0.64 8.07 -4.40
N LEU A 81 -0.88 8.34 -5.68
CA LEU A 81 -2.10 8.88 -6.25
C LEU A 81 -2.55 7.94 -7.35
N TYR A 82 -3.58 7.14 -7.07
CA TYR A 82 -4.19 6.22 -8.03
C TYR A 82 -5.49 6.82 -8.56
N GLU A 83 -5.59 6.95 -9.88
CA GLU A 83 -6.81 7.40 -10.55
C GLU A 83 -7.70 6.20 -10.88
N VAL A 84 -8.95 6.21 -10.41
CA VAL A 84 -9.96 5.21 -10.75
C VAL A 84 -11.28 5.92 -11.03
N GLY A 85 -11.74 5.85 -12.28
CA GLY A 85 -12.90 6.61 -12.74
C GLY A 85 -12.63 8.11 -12.61
N THR A 86 -13.47 8.82 -11.85
CA THR A 86 -13.30 10.24 -11.53
C THR A 86 -12.65 10.47 -10.15
N GLY A 87 -12.28 9.41 -9.44
CA GLY A 87 -11.72 9.46 -8.10
C GLY A 87 -10.19 9.37 -8.09
N ILE A 88 -9.56 9.99 -7.10
CA ILE A 88 -8.13 9.88 -6.80
C ILE A 88 -7.98 9.27 -5.40
N TYR A 89 -7.18 8.21 -5.29
CA TYR A 89 -7.03 7.40 -4.08
C TYR A 89 -5.58 7.35 -3.62
N ASN A 90 -5.37 7.52 -2.32
CA ASN A 90 -4.02 7.64 -1.74
C ASN A 90 -3.44 6.33 -1.21
N ASN A 91 -4.11 5.21 -1.45
CA ASN A 91 -3.68 3.89 -1.02
C ASN A 91 -4.27 2.80 -1.93
N VAL A 92 -3.62 1.63 -1.95
CA VAL A 92 -3.97 0.52 -2.85
C VAL A 92 -5.35 -0.04 -2.54
N GLY A 93 -5.70 -0.23 -1.27
CA GLY A 93 -6.97 -0.83 -0.87
C GLY A 93 -8.19 -0.02 -1.31
N SER A 94 -8.15 1.30 -1.16
CA SER A 94 -9.23 2.19 -1.62
C SER A 94 -9.36 2.20 -3.15
N ALA A 95 -8.26 2.20 -3.88
CA ALA A 95 -8.27 2.13 -5.35
C ALA A 95 -8.88 0.80 -5.85
N LEU A 96 -8.47 -0.33 -5.26
CA LEU A 96 -9.03 -1.65 -5.60
C LEU A 96 -10.53 -1.74 -5.27
N SER A 97 -10.95 -1.18 -4.13
CA SER A 97 -12.37 -1.11 -3.76
C SER A 97 -13.18 -0.29 -4.77
N ALA A 98 -12.64 0.85 -5.22
CA ALA A 98 -13.28 1.69 -6.25
C ALA A 98 -13.38 0.99 -7.61
N LEU A 99 -12.35 0.24 -8.00
CA LEU A 99 -12.40 -0.62 -9.20
C LEU A 99 -13.50 -1.67 -9.07
N ASN A 100 -13.56 -2.36 -7.92
CA ASN A 100 -14.59 -3.36 -7.65
C ASN A 100 -16.01 -2.76 -7.78
N THR A 101 -16.26 -1.59 -7.18
CA THR A 101 -17.56 -0.91 -7.33
C THR A 101 -17.86 -0.55 -8.78
N SER A 102 -16.87 -0.08 -9.54
CA SER A 102 -17.05 0.26 -10.97
C SER A 102 -17.43 -0.97 -11.80
N ILE A 103 -16.84 -2.13 -11.49
CA ILE A 103 -17.18 -3.41 -12.12
C ILE A 103 -18.60 -3.82 -11.74
N THR A 104 -18.97 -3.79 -10.45
CA THR A 104 -20.32 -4.13 -10.00
C THR A 104 -21.40 -3.26 -10.68
N ASN A 105 -21.13 -1.96 -10.88
CA ASN A 105 -22.05 -1.08 -11.60
C ASN A 105 -22.21 -1.46 -13.08
N THR A 106 -21.11 -1.90 -13.70
CA THR A 106 -21.12 -2.40 -15.09
C THR A 106 -21.92 -3.70 -15.17
N GLU A 107 -21.71 -4.64 -14.25
CA GLU A 107 -22.46 -5.89 -14.16
C GLU A 107 -23.96 -5.64 -13.97
N ALA A 108 -24.33 -4.69 -13.11
CA ALA A 108 -25.73 -4.29 -12.92
C ALA A 108 -26.35 -3.71 -14.20
N SER A 109 -25.60 -2.91 -14.95
CA SER A 109 -26.05 -2.36 -16.23
C SER A 109 -26.24 -3.46 -17.28
N VAL A 110 -25.32 -4.42 -17.34
CA VAL A 110 -25.42 -5.59 -18.25
C VAL A 110 -26.60 -6.47 -17.87
N ALA A 111 -26.84 -6.71 -16.58
CA ALA A 111 -28.02 -7.43 -16.12
C ALA A 111 -29.32 -6.73 -16.55
N GLY A 112 -29.39 -5.40 -16.41
CA GLY A 112 -30.53 -4.62 -16.92
C GLY A 112 -30.73 -4.79 -18.43
N LEU A 113 -29.66 -4.75 -19.22
CA LEU A 113 -29.74 -5.01 -20.67
C LEU A 113 -30.23 -6.43 -20.98
N ALA A 114 -29.82 -7.44 -20.20
CA ALA A 114 -30.23 -8.82 -20.40
C ALA A 114 -31.74 -9.03 -20.10
N GLU A 115 -32.29 -8.30 -19.13
CA GLU A 115 -33.72 -8.38 -18.78
C GLU A 115 -34.64 -7.59 -19.73
N ASP A 116 -34.18 -6.44 -20.22
CA ASP A 116 -35.02 -5.50 -20.99
C ASP A 116 -34.85 -5.61 -22.53
N ALA A 117 -33.79 -6.27 -23.02
CA ALA A 117 -33.56 -6.41 -24.45
C ALA A 117 -34.51 -7.43 -25.10
N LEU A 118 -34.82 -7.19 -26.38
CA LEU A 118 -35.51 -8.16 -27.23
C LEU A 118 -34.50 -9.20 -27.70
N LEU A 119 -34.34 -10.27 -26.92
CA LEU A 119 -33.32 -11.29 -27.13
C LEU A 119 -33.75 -12.37 -28.14
N TRP A 120 -32.77 -12.96 -28.81
CA TRP A 120 -32.96 -14.18 -29.58
C TRP A 120 -33.22 -15.36 -28.64
N ASP A 121 -34.28 -16.12 -28.92
CA ASP A 121 -34.62 -17.35 -28.21
C ASP A 121 -34.33 -18.55 -29.12
N ASP A 122 -33.26 -19.27 -28.79
CA ASP A 122 -32.83 -20.46 -29.53
C ASP A 122 -33.88 -21.57 -29.55
N SER A 123 -34.71 -21.68 -28.50
CA SER A 123 -35.71 -22.75 -28.39
C SER A 123 -36.86 -22.58 -29.39
N THR A 124 -37.16 -21.33 -29.74
CA THR A 124 -38.18 -20.97 -30.74
C THR A 124 -37.57 -20.55 -32.07
N SER A 125 -36.24 -20.42 -32.15
CA SER A 125 -35.50 -19.94 -33.33
C SER A 125 -36.06 -18.61 -33.85
N ALA A 126 -36.36 -17.70 -32.93
CA ALA A 126 -36.92 -16.40 -33.22
C ALA A 126 -36.52 -15.37 -32.15
N PHE A 127 -36.69 -14.10 -32.46
CA PHE A 127 -36.62 -13.02 -31.47
C PHE A 127 -37.85 -13.06 -30.54
N SER A 128 -37.64 -13.05 -29.22
CA SER A 128 -38.71 -13.13 -28.23
C SER A 128 -39.15 -11.76 -27.74
N ALA A 129 -40.43 -11.44 -27.93
CA ALA A 129 -41.08 -10.26 -27.33
C ALA A 129 -41.70 -10.56 -25.95
N SER A 130 -41.31 -11.66 -25.29
CA SER A 130 -41.73 -11.95 -23.93
C SER A 130 -40.97 -11.08 -22.93
N HIS A 131 -41.67 -10.45 -21.99
CA HIS A 131 -41.04 -9.71 -20.88
C HIS A 131 -41.75 -10.08 -19.57
N THR A 132 -40.99 -10.43 -18.53
CA THR A 132 -41.50 -10.99 -17.26
C THR A 132 -42.45 -12.18 -17.44
N GLY A 133 -42.20 -13.02 -18.45
CA GLY A 133 -42.96 -14.25 -18.74
C GLY A 133 -44.26 -14.05 -19.53
N ASN A 134 -44.53 -12.84 -20.04
CA ASN A 134 -45.74 -12.53 -20.81
C ASN A 134 -45.42 -11.94 -22.18
N ALA A 135 -46.22 -12.27 -23.19
CA ALA A 135 -46.09 -11.67 -24.53
C ALA A 135 -46.34 -10.16 -24.45
N SER A 136 -45.42 -9.35 -24.99
CA SER A 136 -45.47 -7.89 -24.92
C SER A 136 -45.66 -7.25 -26.30
N LYS A 137 -46.21 -6.03 -26.33
CA LYS A 137 -46.36 -5.24 -27.56
C LYS A 137 -45.03 -4.62 -27.98
N ILE A 138 -44.80 -4.51 -29.28
CA ILE A 138 -43.77 -3.63 -29.87
C ILE A 138 -44.49 -2.38 -30.39
N THR A 139 -44.06 -1.20 -29.94
CA THR A 139 -44.64 0.10 -30.33
C THR A 139 -43.57 1.00 -30.93
N ASN A 140 -43.97 2.09 -31.60
CA ASN A 140 -43.09 3.00 -32.35
C ASN A 140 -42.34 2.31 -33.51
N LEU A 141 -43.03 1.40 -34.21
CA LEU A 141 -42.55 0.78 -35.45
C LEU A 141 -42.63 1.75 -36.63
#